data_AF-A0AAQ3RIZ4-F1
#
_entry.id   AF-A0AAQ3RIZ4-F1
#
_cell.length_a   1.000
_cell.length_b   1.000
_cell.length_c   1.000
_cell.angle_alpha   90.00
_cell.angle_beta   90.00
_cell.angle_gamma   90.00
#
_symmetry.space_group_name_H-M   'P 1'
#
loop_
_entity.id
_entity.type
_entity.pdbx_description
1 polymer ?
#
loop_
_entity_poly.entity_id
_entity_poly.type
_entity_poly.pdbx_seq_one_letter_code
_entity_poly.pdbx_strand_id
1 'polypeptide(L)'
;TDGISRFDFSNSFIWFEFYNVPLAKDISLICDTIRSWHIIGRLGGCNAMNMQLSQSPLDARPSYDYIQGANVEPTTFYNIGNLEVQDNMARIWVDIGTVEPLLLDILINALTQISSDFVGIKQVMFGGAEFESWNEDLKTEEAGYGVHKI
;
A
#
# COMPACT_ATOMS: atom_id res chain seq x y z
N THR A 1 -23.36 10.45 12.86
CA THR A 1 -21.97 9.95 12.96
C THR A 1 -21.73 8.76 12.03
N ASP A 2 -22.56 8.60 10.99
CA ASP A 2 -22.38 7.59 9.95
C ASP A 2 -21.51 8.17 8.82
N GLY A 3 -20.49 7.44 8.37
CA GLY A 3 -19.90 7.71 7.05
C GLY A 3 -18.44 7.31 6.83
N ILE A 4 -17.61 7.16 7.87
CA ILE A 4 -16.22 6.70 7.65
C ILE A 4 -16.23 5.17 7.60
N SER A 5 -16.23 4.59 6.40
CA SER A 5 -16.10 3.13 6.28
C SER A 5 -14.75 2.71 6.85
N ARG A 6 -14.78 1.74 7.77
CA ARG A 6 -13.60 1.21 8.45
C ARG A 6 -12.74 0.44 7.45
N PHE A 7 -11.42 0.54 7.58
CA PHE A 7 -10.50 -0.31 6.81
C PHE A 7 -10.75 -1.80 7.07
N ASP A 8 -10.93 -2.54 5.99
CA ASP A 8 -10.98 -4.01 5.91
C ASP A 8 -9.87 -4.49 4.96
N PHE A 9 -9.10 -5.49 5.40
CA PHE A 9 -8.03 -6.10 4.63
C PHE A 9 -8.52 -6.77 3.33
N SER A 10 -9.80 -7.06 3.20
CA SER A 10 -10.35 -7.84 2.07
C SER A 10 -10.95 -6.98 0.95
N ASN A 11 -11.23 -5.71 1.24
CA ASN A 11 -11.93 -4.81 0.32
C ASN A 11 -11.85 -3.36 0.83
N SER A 12 -10.75 -2.67 0.54
CA SER A 12 -10.62 -1.26 0.92
C SER A 12 -9.92 -0.45 -0.15
N PHE A 13 -10.23 0.84 -0.19
CA PHE A 13 -9.37 1.81 -0.81
C PHE A 13 -8.29 2.28 0.17
N ILE A 14 -7.11 2.57 -0.37
CA ILE A 14 -6.10 3.40 0.26
C ILE A 14 -6.04 4.68 -0.56
N TRP A 15 -6.23 5.82 0.10
CA TRP A 15 -6.30 7.13 -0.51
C TRP A 15 -5.05 7.94 -0.21
N PHE A 16 -4.71 8.82 -1.14
CA PHE A 16 -3.59 9.73 -1.08
C PHE A 16 -4.09 11.14 -1.38
N GLU A 17 -3.68 12.09 -0.56
CA GLU A 17 -3.72 13.52 -0.91
C GLU A 17 -2.28 14.01 -0.99
N PHE A 18 -1.94 14.69 -2.09
CA PHE A 18 -0.65 15.33 -2.30
C PHE A 18 -0.75 16.83 -2.05
N TYR A 19 0.35 17.44 -1.59
CA TYR A 19 0.42 18.90 -1.44
C TYR A 19 0.29 19.65 -2.77
N ASN A 20 0.72 19.02 -3.86
CA ASN A 20 0.64 19.54 -5.23
C ASN A 20 0.22 18.39 -6.16
N VAL A 21 -0.29 18.73 -7.34
CA VAL A 21 -0.55 17.73 -8.40
C VAL A 21 0.75 16.98 -8.71
N PRO A 22 0.79 15.63 -8.56
CA PRO A 22 1.99 14.85 -8.77
C PRO A 22 2.41 14.88 -10.24
N LEU A 23 3.72 14.90 -10.49
CA LEU A 23 4.26 14.81 -11.85
C LEU A 23 4.22 13.37 -12.35
N ALA A 24 4.32 13.15 -13.67
CA ALA A 24 4.32 11.81 -14.25
C ALA A 24 5.40 10.88 -13.65
N LYS A 25 6.58 11.43 -13.32
CA LYS A 25 7.66 10.68 -12.65
C LYS A 25 7.30 10.27 -11.21
N ASP A 26 6.53 11.10 -10.51
CA ASP A 26 6.11 10.88 -9.12
C ASP A 26 5.08 9.76 -9.08
N ILE A 27 4.13 9.79 -10.02
CA ILE A 27 3.17 8.71 -10.25
C ILE A 27 3.88 7.39 -10.58
N SER A 28 4.89 7.42 -11.47
CA SER A 28 5.66 6.20 -11.79
C SER A 28 6.34 5.61 -10.55
N LEU A 29 6.97 6.46 -9.72
CA LEU A 29 7.64 6.02 -8.49
C LEU A 29 6.65 5.39 -7.49
N ILE A 30 5.48 6.00 -7.32
CA ILE A 30 4.42 5.48 -6.45
C ILE A 30 3.93 4.13 -6.98
N CYS A 31 3.66 4.01 -8.29
CA CYS A 31 3.24 2.76 -8.91
C CYS A 31 4.28 1.65 -8.75
N ASP A 32 5.56 1.93 -8.98
CA ASP A 32 6.64 0.95 -8.84
C ASP A 32 6.80 0.49 -7.38
N THR A 33 6.61 1.40 -6.44
CA THR A 33 6.63 1.10 -4.99
C THR A 33 5.47 0.18 -4.60
N ILE A 34 4.24 0.55 -4.98
CA ILE A 34 3.04 -0.23 -4.71
C ILE A 34 3.11 -1.60 -5.36
N ARG A 35 3.59 -1.69 -6.62
CA ARG A 35 3.80 -2.96 -7.32
C ARG A 35 4.77 -3.85 -6.56
N SER A 36 5.89 -3.29 -6.10
CA SER A 36 6.89 -4.02 -5.32
C SER A 36 6.32 -4.53 -4.00
N TRP A 37 5.56 -3.68 -3.30
CA TRP A 37 4.85 -4.03 -2.07
C TRP A 37 3.87 -5.21 -2.28
N HIS A 38 3.03 -5.14 -3.34
CA HIS A 38 2.12 -6.22 -3.68
C HIS A 38 2.85 -7.53 -4.03
N ILE A 39 3.91 -7.47 -4.84
CA ILE A 39 4.68 -8.67 -5.22
C ILE A 39 5.28 -9.36 -3.98
N ILE A 40 5.95 -8.60 -3.12
CA ILE A 40 6.57 -9.17 -1.91
C ILE A 40 5.50 -9.73 -0.96
N GLY A 41 4.38 -9.01 -0.79
CA GLY A 41 3.27 -9.47 0.03
C GLY A 41 2.64 -10.76 -0.49
N ARG A 42 2.40 -10.85 -1.80
CA ARG A 42 1.81 -12.04 -2.44
C ARG A 42 2.73 -13.27 -2.36
N LEU A 43 4.04 -13.06 -2.34
CA LEU A 43 5.03 -14.12 -2.17
C LEU A 43 5.25 -14.53 -0.70
N GLY A 44 4.48 -13.97 0.24
CA GLY A 44 4.60 -14.28 1.67
C GLY A 44 5.80 -13.62 2.35
N GLY A 45 6.46 -12.66 1.70
CA GLY A 45 7.64 -11.97 2.25
C GLY A 45 7.32 -11.08 3.45
N CYS A 46 6.06 -10.71 3.64
CA CYS A 46 5.58 -9.89 4.75
C CYS A 46 4.87 -10.73 5.83
N ASN A 47 5.35 -11.94 6.11
CA ASN A 47 4.77 -12.80 7.14
C ASN A 47 5.40 -12.54 8.51
N ALA A 48 4.70 -11.82 9.39
CA ALA A 48 5.20 -11.46 10.71
C ALA A 48 5.53 -12.68 11.58
N MET A 49 4.79 -13.78 11.40
CA MET A 49 5.01 -15.03 12.13
C MET A 49 6.29 -15.75 11.71
N ASN A 50 6.87 -15.40 10.56
CA ASN A 50 8.12 -15.97 10.04
C ASN A 50 9.31 -14.98 10.05
N MET A 51 9.24 -13.92 10.86
CA MET A 51 10.30 -12.90 11.00
C MET A 51 11.49 -13.37 11.87
N GLN A 52 12.09 -14.52 11.54
CA GLN A 52 13.08 -15.22 12.37
C GLN A 52 14.29 -14.35 12.75
N LEU A 53 14.81 -13.54 11.81
CA LEU A 53 15.95 -12.66 12.07
C LEU A 53 15.58 -11.49 13.00
N SER A 54 14.36 -10.95 12.89
CA SER A 54 13.90 -9.87 13.77
C SER A 54 13.67 -10.34 15.21
N GLN A 55 13.47 -11.66 15.38
CA GLN A 55 13.28 -12.31 16.67
C GLN A 55 14.60 -12.89 17.23
N SER A 56 15.69 -12.85 16.44
CA SER A 56 17.01 -13.33 16.88
C SER A 56 17.76 -12.28 17.73
N PRO A 57 18.66 -12.71 18.62
CA PRO A 57 19.57 -11.79 19.31
C PRO A 57 20.39 -10.96 18.33
N LEU A 58 20.64 -9.68 18.67
CA LEU A 58 21.36 -8.74 17.80
C LEU A 58 22.79 -9.18 17.43
N ASP A 59 23.43 -9.96 18.30
CA ASP A 59 24.78 -10.50 18.14
C ASP A 59 24.79 -11.90 17.51
N ALA A 60 23.62 -12.49 17.26
CA ALA A 60 23.53 -13.79 16.61
C ALA A 60 23.95 -13.68 15.14
N ARG A 61 24.63 -14.72 14.66
CA ARG A 61 24.87 -14.88 13.22
C ARG A 61 23.52 -15.05 12.52
N PRO A 62 23.21 -14.29 11.45
CA PRO A 62 21.98 -14.47 10.70
C PRO A 62 21.84 -15.91 10.20
N SER A 63 20.74 -16.54 10.57
CA SER A 63 20.38 -17.90 10.16
C SER A 63 18.88 -18.02 9.99
N TYR A 64 18.45 -18.89 9.08
CA TYR A 64 17.04 -19.13 8.81
C TYR A 64 16.77 -20.64 8.82
N ASP A 65 15.77 -21.05 9.60
CA ASP A 65 15.29 -22.42 9.65
C ASP A 65 14.17 -22.61 8.62
N TYR A 66 14.46 -23.38 7.58
CA TYR A 66 13.51 -23.67 6.50
C TYR A 66 12.38 -24.60 6.94
N ILE A 67 12.60 -25.48 7.93
CA ILE A 67 11.57 -26.36 8.48
C ILE A 67 10.60 -25.54 9.31
N GLN A 68 11.12 -24.65 10.17
CA GLN A 68 10.28 -23.70 10.90
C GLN A 68 9.45 -22.86 9.94
N GLY A 69 10.08 -22.25 8.92
CA GLY A 69 9.37 -21.41 7.95
C GLY A 69 8.29 -22.14 7.16
N ALA A 70 8.52 -23.41 6.79
CA ALA A 70 7.53 -24.22 6.08
C ALA A 70 6.30 -24.58 6.95
N ASN A 71 6.39 -24.48 8.27
CA ASN A 71 5.31 -24.77 9.20
C ASN A 71 4.50 -23.51 9.61
N VAL A 72 4.86 -22.33 9.11
CA VAL A 72 4.11 -21.09 9.37
C VAL A 72 3.02 -20.94 8.30
N GLU A 73 1.82 -20.53 8.72
CA GLU A 73 0.74 -20.19 7.79
C GLU A 73 1.17 -19.02 6.88
N PRO A 74 1.08 -19.16 5.55
CA PRO A 74 1.48 -18.09 4.64
C PRO A 74 0.58 -16.86 4.76
N THR A 75 1.19 -15.67 4.76
CA THR A 75 0.48 -14.44 4.45
C THR A 75 0.17 -14.41 2.96
N THR A 76 -1.06 -14.09 2.61
CA THR A 76 -1.48 -13.88 1.23
C THR A 76 -1.86 -12.41 1.05
N PHE A 77 -1.33 -11.77 0.01
CA PHE A 77 -1.85 -10.54 -0.55
C PHE A 77 -2.53 -10.92 -1.87
N TYR A 78 -3.87 -10.94 -1.88
CA TYR A 78 -4.62 -11.50 -2.99
C TYR A 78 -4.62 -10.61 -4.23
N ASN A 79 -5.21 -9.42 -4.17
CA ASN A 79 -5.46 -8.60 -5.34
C ASN A 79 -5.22 -7.12 -5.08
N ILE A 80 -4.88 -6.41 -6.15
CA ILE A 80 -4.70 -4.97 -6.13
C ILE A 80 -5.25 -4.36 -7.42
N GLY A 81 -5.86 -3.19 -7.30
CA GLY A 81 -6.33 -2.40 -8.42
C GLY A 81 -5.22 -1.57 -9.08
N ASN A 82 -5.59 -0.83 -10.11
CA ASN A 82 -4.73 0.22 -10.65
C ASN A 82 -4.71 1.43 -9.71
N LEU A 83 -3.67 2.26 -9.82
CA LEU A 83 -3.67 3.57 -9.19
C LEU A 83 -4.56 4.51 -10.02
N GLU A 84 -5.63 4.99 -9.42
CA GLU A 84 -6.49 6.03 -9.98
C GLU A 84 -6.06 7.38 -9.42
N VAL A 85 -5.95 8.41 -10.27
CA VAL A 85 -5.49 9.75 -9.91
C VAL A 85 -6.53 10.76 -10.40
N GLN A 86 -6.84 11.76 -9.58
CA GLN A 86 -7.69 12.90 -9.93
C GLN A 86 -7.08 14.16 -9.30
N ASP A 87 -6.52 15.05 -10.12
CA ASP A 87 -5.77 16.24 -9.66
C ASP A 87 -4.67 15.88 -8.64
N ASN A 88 -4.77 16.37 -7.40
CA ASN A 88 -3.85 16.09 -6.30
C ASN A 88 -4.31 14.92 -5.41
N MET A 89 -5.29 14.15 -5.85
CA MET A 89 -5.82 12.97 -5.15
C MET A 89 -5.44 11.71 -5.90
N ALA A 90 -5.22 10.62 -5.17
CA ALA A 90 -5.15 9.30 -5.76
C ALA A 90 -5.76 8.25 -4.85
N ARG A 91 -6.10 7.09 -5.42
CA ARG A 91 -6.53 5.93 -4.67
C ARG A 91 -6.10 4.64 -5.32
N ILE A 92 -6.06 3.59 -4.50
CA ILE A 92 -5.87 2.23 -4.96
C ILE A 92 -6.76 1.29 -4.17
N TRP A 93 -7.42 0.39 -4.89
CA TRP A 93 -8.18 -0.69 -4.25
C TRP A 93 -7.25 -1.85 -3.87
N VAL A 94 -7.46 -2.42 -2.69
CA VAL A 94 -6.72 -3.57 -2.18
C VAL A 94 -7.65 -4.65 -1.63
N ASP A 95 -7.28 -5.90 -1.91
CA ASP A 95 -7.73 -7.11 -1.25
C ASP A 95 -6.47 -7.85 -0.81
N ILE A 96 -6.02 -7.51 0.40
CA ILE A 96 -4.91 -8.18 1.06
C ILE A 96 -5.39 -9.58 1.43
N GLY A 97 -6.53 -9.71 2.11
CA GLY A 97 -7.18 -10.97 2.41
C GLY A 97 -6.68 -11.70 3.66
N THR A 98 -5.47 -11.38 4.14
CA THR A 98 -5.01 -11.74 5.50
C THR A 98 -4.81 -10.49 6.34
N VAL A 99 -5.15 -10.60 7.64
CA VAL A 99 -4.92 -9.53 8.61
C VAL A 99 -3.45 -9.56 9.01
N GLU A 100 -2.62 -8.91 8.21
CA GLU A 100 -1.17 -8.85 8.40
C GLU A 100 -0.73 -7.37 8.50
N PRO A 101 -0.53 -6.85 9.73
CA PRO A 101 -0.08 -5.48 9.95
C PRO A 101 1.29 -5.16 9.34
N LEU A 102 2.19 -6.14 9.22
CA LEU A 102 3.53 -5.92 8.66
C LEU A 102 3.48 -5.39 7.22
N LEU A 103 2.47 -5.79 6.44
CA LEU A 103 2.23 -5.24 5.11
C LEU A 103 1.98 -3.73 5.17
N LEU A 104 1.19 -3.26 6.13
CA LEU A 104 0.88 -1.84 6.27
C LEU A 104 2.08 -1.05 6.79
N ASP A 105 2.82 -1.60 7.75
CA ASP A 105 4.05 -0.96 8.27
C ASP A 105 5.08 -0.74 7.15
N ILE A 106 5.32 -1.76 6.31
CA ILE A 106 6.25 -1.66 5.19
C ILE A 106 5.80 -0.59 4.19
N LEU A 107 4.51 -0.57 3.85
CA LEU A 107 3.96 0.43 2.93
C LEU A 107 4.10 1.85 3.51
N ILE A 108 3.70 2.07 4.76
CA ILE A 108 3.74 3.38 5.41
C ILE A 108 5.18 3.88 5.52
N ASN A 109 6.13 3.02 5.88
CA ASN A 109 7.55 3.39 5.94
C ASN A 109 8.10 3.79 4.57
N ALA A 110 7.77 3.03 3.51
CA ALA A 110 8.17 3.37 2.15
C ALA A 110 7.55 4.70 1.67
N LEU A 111 6.25 4.90 1.90
CA LEU A 111 5.55 6.13 1.55
C LEU A 111 6.07 7.34 2.34
N THR A 112 6.48 7.16 3.60
CA THR A 112 7.08 8.22 4.41
C THR A 112 8.39 8.71 3.79
N GLN A 113 9.26 7.79 3.35
CA GLN A 113 10.50 8.13 2.67
C GLN A 113 10.25 8.77 1.30
N ILE A 114 9.30 8.23 0.52
CA ILE A 114 8.87 8.84 -0.74
C ILE A 114 8.38 10.26 -0.49
N SER A 115 7.64 10.46 0.60
CA SER A 115 7.07 11.75 0.95
C SER A 115 8.13 12.82 1.18
N SER A 116 9.16 12.48 1.97
CA SER A 116 10.21 13.42 2.35
C SER A 116 11.16 13.79 1.22
N ASP A 117 11.46 12.83 0.34
CA ASP A 117 12.60 12.96 -0.58
C ASP A 117 12.17 13.20 -2.03
N PHE A 118 10.95 12.78 -2.41
CA PHE A 118 10.54 12.72 -3.81
C PHE A 118 9.20 13.39 -4.10
N VAL A 119 8.14 13.03 -3.37
CA VAL A 119 6.75 13.42 -3.68
C VAL A 119 6.08 13.98 -2.43
N GLY A 120 5.61 15.23 -2.39
CA GLY A 120 4.95 15.74 -1.18
C GLY A 120 3.59 15.08 -0.90
N ILE A 121 3.55 14.01 -0.09
CA ILE A 121 2.30 13.36 0.37
C ILE A 121 1.81 14.08 1.62
N LYS A 122 0.62 14.66 1.55
CA LYS A 122 -0.01 15.39 2.65
C LYS A 122 -0.68 14.44 3.64
N GLN A 123 -1.41 13.44 3.15
CA GLN A 123 -2.01 12.39 3.98
C GLN A 123 -2.28 11.12 3.19
N VAL A 124 -2.28 9.99 3.92
CA VAL A 124 -2.71 8.69 3.44
C VAL A 124 -3.85 8.22 4.33
N MET A 125 -4.97 7.80 3.74
CA MET A 125 -6.16 7.36 4.45
C MET A 125 -6.52 5.93 4.07
N PHE A 126 -6.81 5.09 5.06
CA PHE A 126 -7.12 3.67 4.87
C PHE A 126 -8.61 3.42 5.10
N GLY A 127 -9.29 2.84 4.10
CA GLY A 127 -10.74 2.63 4.13
C GLY A 127 -11.49 3.83 3.56
N GLY A 128 -12.77 3.98 3.90
CA GLY A 128 -13.64 5.04 3.36
C GLY A 128 -14.21 4.72 1.98
N ALA A 129 -15.48 5.12 1.77
CA ALA A 129 -16.11 5.11 0.45
C ALA A 129 -15.86 6.42 -0.32
N GLU A 130 -15.56 7.50 0.40
CA GLU A 130 -15.32 8.84 -0.12
C GLU A 130 -14.10 9.44 0.60
N PHE A 131 -13.40 10.37 -0.06
CA PHE A 131 -12.25 11.05 0.53
C PHE A 131 -12.05 12.45 -0.07
N GLU A 132 -12.05 13.46 0.79
CA GLU A 132 -11.80 14.87 0.45
C GLU A 132 -12.59 15.34 -0.79
N SER A 133 -11.88 15.77 -1.84
CA SER A 133 -12.45 16.30 -3.09
C SER A 133 -12.62 15.25 -4.20
N TRP A 134 -12.46 13.96 -3.90
CA TRP A 134 -12.66 12.90 -4.89
C TRP A 134 -14.09 12.90 -5.44
N ASN A 135 -14.25 12.74 -6.75
CA ASN A 135 -15.55 12.73 -7.40
C ASN A 135 -15.71 11.50 -8.30
N GLU A 136 -16.60 10.58 -7.92
CA GLU A 136 -16.86 9.34 -8.68
C GLU A 136 -17.37 9.56 -10.11
N ASP A 137 -17.96 10.72 -10.40
CA ASP A 137 -18.51 11.04 -11.71
C ASP A 137 -17.45 11.62 -12.66
N LEU A 138 -16.27 12.00 -12.16
CA LEU A 138 -15.21 12.64 -12.95
C LEU A 138 -14.12 11.63 -13.36
N LYS A 139 -14.43 10.80 -14.35
CA LYS A 139 -13.53 9.74 -14.86
C LYS A 139 -13.02 9.98 -16.28
N THR A 140 -12.83 11.25 -16.67
CA THR A 140 -12.30 11.63 -17.99
C THR A 140 -10.92 12.27 -17.88
N GLU A 141 -10.07 12.07 -18.89
CA GLU A 141 -8.73 12.68 -18.93
C GLU A 141 -8.80 14.21 -18.89
N GLU A 142 -9.81 14.83 -19.52
CA GLU A 142 -9.99 16.29 -19.47
C GLU A 142 -10.31 16.81 -18.06
N ALA A 143 -10.88 15.96 -17.20
CA ALA A 143 -11.16 16.26 -15.79
C ALA A 143 -9.96 15.95 -14.87
N GLY A 144 -8.77 15.69 -15.45
CA GLY A 144 -7.56 15.37 -14.68
C GLY A 144 -7.53 13.92 -14.16
N TYR A 145 -8.42 13.05 -14.65
CA TYR A 145 -8.47 11.64 -14.25
C TYR A 145 -7.47 10.78 -15.03
N GLY A 146 -6.68 9.99 -14.31
CA GLY A 146 -5.71 9.06 -14.88
C GLY A 146 -5.74 7.70 -14.21
N VAL A 147 -5.50 6.64 -15.00
CA VAL A 147 -5.40 5.26 -14.49
C VAL A 147 -4.03 4.70 -14.84
N HIS A 148 -3.28 4.31 -13.81
CA HIS A 148 -1.92 3.82 -13.93
C HIS A 148 -1.83 2.38 -13.45
N LYS A 149 -1.33 1.50 -14.31
CA LYS A 149 -1.25 0.06 -14.00
C LYS A 149 -0.29 -0.20 -12.86
N ILE A 150 -0.71 -1.10 -11.97
CA ILE A 150 0.10 -1.75 -10.94
C ILE A 150 0.45 -3.15 -11.41
#